data_AF-A0A0H5C6I1-F1
#
_entry.id   AF-A0A0H5C6I1-F1
#
_cell.length_a   1.000
_cell.length_b   1.000
_cell.length_c   1.000
_cell.angle_alpha   90.00
_cell.angle_beta   90.00
_cell.angle_gamma   90.00
#
_symmetry.space_group_name_H-M   'P 1'
#
loop_
_entity.id
_entity.type
_entity.pdbx_description
1 polymer ?
#
loop_
_entity_poly.entity_id
_entity_poly.type
_entity_poly.pdbx_seq_one_letter_code
_entity_poly.pdbx_strand_id
1 'polypeptide(L)' 'MHRMAIAIASDLKDEFITPCGICRQFIREFGKDTPIYMFKNGMEGTFHMTLSQLLPHSFGPEQLN' A
#
# COMPACT_ATOMS: atom_id res chain seq x y z
N MET A 1 11.00 1.52 -17.29
CA MET A 1 9.89 2.40 -16.85
C MET A 1 8.64 1.55 -16.67
N HIS A 2 8.61 0.68 -15.66
CA HIS A 2 7.41 -0.09 -15.30
C HIS A 2 6.76 0.62 -14.11
N ARG A 3 5.68 1.36 -14.37
CA ARG A 3 4.92 2.07 -13.34
C ARG A 3 3.84 1.12 -12.80
N MET A 4 4.25 0.12 -12.02
CA MET A 4 3.30 -0.75 -11.31
C MET A 4 2.79 -0.05 -10.06
N ALA A 5 1.51 -0.25 -9.77
CA ALA A 5 0.83 0.26 -8.58
C ALA A 5 -0.16 -0.78 -8.07
N ILE A 6 -0.60 -0.64 -6.83
CA ILE A 6 -1.57 -1.54 -6.19
C ILE A 6 -2.82 -0.74 -5.82
N ALA A 7 -3.99 -1.29 -6.14
CA ALA A 7 -5.29 -0.79 -5.72
C ALA A 7 -5.86 -1.69 -4.62
N ILE A 8 -6.39 -1.09 -3.55
CA ILE A 8 -7.02 -1.78 -2.42
C ILE A 8 -8.48 -1.34 -2.35
N ALA A 9 -9.39 -2.30 -2.44
CA ALA A 9 -10.83 -2.09 -2.37
C ALA A 9 -11.47 -3.02 -1.33
N SER A 10 -12.60 -2.59 -0.77
CA SER A 10 -13.41 -3.37 0.17
C SER A 10 -14.86 -2.86 0.14
N ASP A 11 -15.74 -3.56 0.86
CA ASP A 11 -17.13 -3.14 1.03
C ASP A 11 -17.33 -2.07 2.13
N LEU A 12 -16.25 -1.52 2.69
CA LEU A 12 -16.32 -0.42 3.66
C LEU A 12 -16.85 0.84 2.95
N LYS A 13 -17.89 1.46 3.52
CA LYS A 13 -18.55 2.63 2.93
C LYS A 13 -17.97 3.94 3.41
N ASP A 14 -17.78 4.07 4.72
CA ASP A 14 -17.45 5.38 5.33
C ASP A 14 -15.94 5.64 5.43
N GLU A 15 -15.12 4.60 5.31
CA GLU A 15 -13.67 4.65 5.50
C GLU A 15 -12.90 4.04 4.32
N PHE A 16 -11.74 4.62 4.01
CA PHE A 16 -10.81 4.03 3.05
C PHE A 16 -10.18 2.76 3.63
N ILE A 17 -10.24 1.65 2.88
CA ILE A 17 -9.51 0.45 3.29
C ILE A 17 -8.02 0.68 3.12
N THR A 18 -7.24 0.34 4.14
CA THR A 18 -5.78 0.37 4.09
C THR A 18 -5.23 -1.06 4.10
N PRO A 19 -4.10 -1.35 3.44
CA PRO A 19 -3.50 -2.68 3.53
C PRO A 19 -3.11 -2.96 4.98
N CYS A 20 -3.39 -4.15 5.49
CA CYS A 20 -2.97 -4.56 6.83
C CYS A 20 -1.45 -4.81 6.89
N GLY A 21 -0.90 -5.00 8.09
CA GLY A 21 0.54 -5.11 8.29
C GLY A 21 1.22 -6.20 7.45
N ILE A 22 0.60 -7.38 7.36
CA ILE A 22 1.16 -8.50 6.56
C ILE A 22 1.15 -8.19 5.06
N CYS A 23 0.10 -7.53 4.55
CA CYS A 23 0.06 -7.09 3.16
C CYS A 23 1.18 -6.07 2.89
N ARG A 24 1.38 -5.10 3.79
CA ARG A 24 2.47 -4.11 3.66
C ARG A 24 3.84 -4.79 3.60
N GLN A 25 4.09 -5.76 4.49
CA GLN A 25 5.36 -6.49 4.49
C GLN A 25 5.53 -7.36 3.23
N PHE A 26 4.48 -8.01 2.77
CA PHE A 26 4.56 -8.80 1.54
C PHE A 26 4.87 -7.92 0.32
N ILE A 27 4.19 -6.77 0.17
CA ILE A 27 4.48 -5.81 -0.90
C ILE A 27 5.92 -5.29 -0.79
N ARG A 28 6.42 -5.12 0.44
CA ARG A 28 7.77 -4.60 0.73
C ARG A 28 8.88 -5.49 0.15
N GLU A 29 8.65 -6.79 0.00
CA GLU A 29 9.61 -7.68 -0.64
C GLU A 29 9.80 -7.38 -2.14
N PHE A 30 8.82 -6.72 -2.78
CA PHE A 30 8.81 -6.47 -4.22
C PHE A 30 8.97 -4.99 -4.60
N GLY A 31 8.77 -4.06 -3.66
CA GLY A 31 8.98 -2.64 -3.93
C GLY A 31 8.69 -1.74 -2.74
N LYS A 32 9.73 -1.03 -2.28
CA LYS A 32 9.66 -0.09 -1.15
C LYS A 32 8.82 1.15 -1.42
N ASP A 33 8.83 1.65 -2.65
CA ASP A 33 8.14 2.90 -3.04
C ASP A 33 6.92 2.66 -3.92
N THR A 34 6.36 1.44 -3.86
CA THR A 34 5.16 1.05 -4.61
C THR A 34 4.00 2.01 -4.30
N PRO A 35 3.39 2.67 -5.30
CA PRO A 35 2.20 3.48 -5.09
C PRO A 35 1.01 2.60 -4.70
N ILE A 36 0.33 2.94 -3.61
CA ILE A 36 -0.85 2.26 -3.08
C ILE A 36 -2.04 3.21 -3.15
N TYR A 37 -3.06 2.81 -3.92
CA TYR A 37 -4.33 3.51 -4.06
C TYR A 37 -5.39 2.80 -3.23
N MET A 38 -6.03 3.53 -2.33
CA MET A 38 -7.01 3.04 -1.37
C MET A 38 -8.37 3.66 -1.68
N PHE A 39 -9.38 2.80 -1.73
CA PHE A 39 -10.74 3.15 -2.11
C PHE A 39 -11.71 2.90 -0.96
N LYS A 40 -12.90 3.50 -1.05
CA LYS A 40 -14.05 3.19 -0.22
C LYS A 40 -15.28 3.04 -1.12
N ASN A 41 -16.22 2.21 -0.71
CA ASN A 41 -17.36 1.84 -1.54
C ASN A 41 -18.34 3.01 -1.72
N GLY A 42 -18.77 3.25 -2.96
CA GLY A 42 -19.85 4.19 -3.26
C GLY A 42 -19.49 5.67 -3.23
N MET A 43 -18.21 6.04 -3.19
CA MET A 43 -17.78 7.44 -3.27
C MET A 43 -16.72 7.67 -4.35
N GLU A 44 -16.78 8.85 -4.97
CA GLU A 44 -15.68 9.37 -5.78
C GLU A 44 -14.51 9.78 -4.89
N GLY A 45 -13.30 9.47 -5.34
CA GLY A 45 -12.06 9.84 -4.65
C GLY A 45 -11.17 8.63 -4.35
N THR A 46 -9.88 8.92 -4.23
CA THR A 46 -8.87 7.91 -3.95
C THR A 46 -7.89 8.50 -2.96
N PHE A 47 -7.63 7.78 -1.87
CA PHE A 47 -6.53 8.11 -0.98
C PHE A 47 -5.29 7.35 -1.47
N HIS A 48 -4.15 8.01 -1.61
CA HIS A 48 -2.94 7.35 -2.11
C HIS A 48 -1.72 7.69 -1.25
N MET A 49 -0.87 6.69 -1.08
CA MET A 49 0.41 6.78 -0.37
C MET A 49 1.40 5.84 -1.04
N THR A 50 2.70 6.05 -0.87
CA THR A 50 3.70 5.02 -1.19
C THR A 50 3.75 3.98 -0.06
N LEU A 51 4.23 2.78 -0.37
CA LEU A 51 4.46 1.77 0.67
C LEU A 51 5.42 2.28 1.76
N SER A 52 6.47 3.02 1.40
CA SER A 52 7.42 3.61 2.34
C SER A 52 6.78 4.58 3.35
N GLN A 53 5.69 5.25 2.97
CA GLN A 53 4.90 6.06 3.90
C GLN A 53 3.99 5.21 4.79
N LEU A 54 3.47 4.08 4.29
CA LEU A 54 2.59 3.16 5.04
C LEU A 54 3.34 2.21 5.97
N LEU A 55 4.61 1.93 5.69
CA LEU A 55 5.49 1.05 6.46
C LEU A 55 6.88 1.70 6.58
N PRO A 56 7.01 2.79 7.35
CA PRO A 56 8.28 3.49 7.51
C PRO A 56 9.30 2.60 8.24
N HIS A 57 10.58 2.75 7.89
CA HIS A 57 11.68 1.97 8.48
C HIS A 57 11.47 0.44 8.39
N SER A 58 10.71 -0.01 7.40
CA SER A 58 10.45 -1.42 7.13
C SER A 58 11.75 -2.22 7.01
N PHE A 59 11.79 -3.39 7.63
CA PHE A 59 12.83 -4.37 7.37
C PHE A 59 12.79 -4.84 5.91
N GLY A 60 13.96 -5.07 5.31
CA GLY A 60 14.04 -5.81 4.05
C GLY A 60 15.46 -6.17 3.63
N PRO A 61 15.67 -6.53 2.34
CA PRO A 61 16.88 -7.20 1.88
C PRO A 61 18.18 -6.44 2.17
N GLU A 62 18.12 -5.12 2.23
CA GLU A 62 19.25 -4.25 2.54
C GLU A 62 19.80 -4.38 3.98
N GLN A 63 19.05 -5.03 4.89
CA GLN A 63 19.38 -5.18 6.31
C GLN A 63 19.82 -6.61 6.68
N LEU A 64 20.10 -7.46 5.68
CA LEU A 64 20.50 -8.86 5.90
C LEU A 64 22.01 -9.08 6.06
N ASN A 65 22.83 -8.02 6.03
CA ASN A 65 24.30 -8.07 6.19
C ASN A 65 24.80 -6.90 7.05
#